data_AF-A0A642C8I9-F1
#
_entry.id   AF-A0A642C8I9-F1
#
_cell.length_a   1.000
_cell.length_b   1.000
_cell.length_c   1.000
_cell.angle_alpha   90.00
_cell.angle_beta   90.00
_cell.angle_gamma   90.00
#
_symmetry.space_group_name_H-M   'P 1'
#
loop_
_entity.id
_entity.type
_entity.pdbx_description
1 polymer ?
#
loop_
_entity_poly.entity_id
_entity_poly.type
_entity_poly.pdbx_seq_one_letter_code
_entity_poly.pdbx_strand_id
1 'polypeptide(L)'
;DGTYFDAKSAVNAGILSAECVLKTSKQVCNKVKDQIEGVVEANALQKIMASINTELGNFKPLDDSSSIPNQNQIENSNSQKTMDKEQEFAFGSVCAQLGLEKTSEVSAVITRIDALKNAENKAAEIQASYNALKIQKEGLDAQLTNVQNELTTVKNELKSYKDAEEAKRKETIEQFVDNAIAEGKINSDAKTKWVEMAQNDFEMVQATLNSIPKRDKISAKIANDPANIENAENQMTEAEKKMAKAVEAVVGTDFQFKTLD
;
A
#
# COMPACT_ATOMS: atom_id res chain seq x y z
N ASP A 1 16.64 73.49 3.16
CA ASP A 1 16.60 74.90 2.74
C ASP A 1 17.93 75.58 3.11
N GLY A 2 18.97 75.36 2.31
CA GLY A 2 20.34 75.75 2.65
C GLY A 2 20.53 77.28 2.70
N THR A 3 20.24 77.90 3.84
CA THR A 3 20.51 79.31 4.08
C THR A 3 21.97 79.46 4.50
N TYR A 4 22.82 79.91 3.57
CA TYR A 4 24.21 80.23 3.88
C TYR A 4 24.27 81.60 4.56
N PHE A 5 24.72 81.66 5.81
CA PHE A 5 24.98 82.92 6.51
C PHE A 5 26.38 83.42 6.13
N ASP A 6 26.48 84.67 5.68
CA ASP A 6 27.78 85.35 5.71
C ASP A 6 28.15 85.70 7.16
N ALA A 7 29.43 85.98 7.41
CA ALA A 7 29.93 86.23 8.76
C ALA A 7 29.17 87.37 9.47
N LYS A 8 28.70 88.38 8.72
CA LYS A 8 27.95 89.51 9.27
C LYS A 8 26.54 89.10 9.69
N SER A 9 25.89 88.27 8.89
CA SER A 9 24.56 87.74 9.17
C SER A 9 24.59 86.75 10.32
N ALA A 10 25.66 85.94 10.45
CA ALA A 10 25.85 85.02 11.56
C ALA A 10 26.04 85.75 12.91
N VAL A 11 26.76 86.88 12.92
CA VAL A 11 26.89 87.74 14.10
C VAL A 11 25.55 88.38 14.47
N ASN A 12 24.81 88.90 13.49
CA ASN A 12 23.50 89.52 13.73
C ASN A 12 22.46 88.51 14.25
N ALA A 13 22.56 87.25 13.85
CA ALA A 13 21.72 86.16 14.34
C ALA A 13 22.13 85.64 15.73
N GLY A 14 23.21 86.17 16.32
CA GLY A 14 23.73 85.74 17.63
C GLY A 14 24.41 84.36 17.60
N ILE A 15 24.71 83.82 16.42
CA ILE A 15 25.31 82.49 16.26
C ILE A 15 26.82 82.53 16.55
N LEU A 16 27.48 83.66 16.24
CA LEU A 16 28.91 83.89 16.48
C LEU A 16 29.13 85.27 17.10
N SER A 17 30.12 85.41 17.99
CA SER A 17 30.53 86.72 18.52
C SER A 17 31.27 87.52 17.44
N ALA A 18 31.13 88.86 17.46
CA ALA A 18 31.81 89.75 16.51
C ALA A 18 33.34 89.67 16.61
N GLU A 19 33.87 89.28 17.77
CA GLU A 19 35.30 89.05 17.98
C GLU A 19 35.82 87.77 17.29
N CYS A 20 34.93 86.82 16.98
CA CYS A 20 35.26 85.58 16.29
C CYS A 20 35.27 85.73 14.75
N VAL A 21 34.95 86.92 14.23
CA VAL A 21 35.01 87.19 12.79
C VAL A 21 36.40 87.67 12.40
N LEU A 22 37.12 86.85 11.65
CA LEU A 22 38.44 87.20 11.11
C LEU A 22 38.30 88.36 10.13
N LYS A 23 38.88 89.52 10.46
CA LYS A 23 38.96 90.66 9.55
C LYS A 23 40.05 90.38 8.50
N THR A 24 39.67 89.82 7.36
CA THR A 24 40.57 89.59 6.23
C THR A 24 40.40 90.67 5.17
N SER A 25 41.48 91.01 4.45
CA SER A 25 41.37 91.88 3.28
C SER A 25 40.91 91.08 2.06
N LYS A 26 40.23 91.73 1.10
CA LYS A 26 39.78 91.07 -0.14
C LYS A 26 40.94 90.45 -0.93
N GLN A 27 42.14 91.03 -0.81
CA GLN A 27 43.36 90.51 -1.40
C GLN A 27 43.80 89.17 -0.78
N VAL A 28 43.70 89.04 0.55
CA VAL A 28 44.02 87.80 1.26
C VAL A 28 43.04 86.69 0.89
N CYS A 29 41.74 87.00 0.81
CA CYS A 29 40.73 86.01 0.42
C CYS A 29 40.96 85.48 -1.01
N ASN A 30 41.29 86.35 -1.96
CA ASN A 30 41.60 85.93 -3.32
C ASN A 30 42.88 85.08 -3.36
N LYS A 31 43.93 85.47 -2.63
CA LYS A 31 45.17 84.71 -2.55
C LYS A 31 44.94 83.30 -1.96
N VAL A 32 44.17 83.18 -0.88
CA VAL A 32 43.79 81.88 -0.31
C VAL A 32 43.08 81.05 -1.36
N LYS A 33 42.06 81.63 -2.02
CA LYS A 33 41.27 80.95 -3.04
C LYS A 33 42.15 80.42 -4.18
N ASP A 34 43.01 81.25 -4.75
CA ASP A 34 43.89 80.88 -5.87
C ASP A 34 44.91 79.81 -5.45
N GLN A 35 45.38 79.84 -4.20
CA GLN A 35 46.38 78.88 -3.70
C GLN A 35 45.78 77.52 -3.31
N ILE A 36 44.51 77.46 -2.91
CA ILE A 36 43.83 76.20 -2.57
C ILE A 36 43.12 75.57 -3.78
N GLU A 37 42.86 76.34 -4.84
CA GLU A 37 42.19 75.85 -6.03
C GLU A 37 43.02 74.75 -6.72
N GLY A 38 42.50 73.52 -6.74
CA GLY A 38 43.18 72.35 -7.31
C GLY A 38 44.08 71.57 -6.36
N VAL A 39 44.23 71.97 -5.08
CA VAL A 39 45.02 71.23 -4.09
C VAL A 39 44.18 70.13 -3.45
N VAL A 40 44.56 68.86 -3.68
CA VAL A 40 43.84 67.67 -3.17
C VAL A 40 44.50 67.07 -1.91
N GLU A 41 45.78 67.36 -1.68
CA GLU A 41 46.55 66.77 -0.58
C GLU A 41 46.44 67.58 0.72
N ALA A 42 46.00 66.95 1.81
CA ALA A 42 45.74 67.59 3.10
C ALA A 42 46.99 68.26 3.70
N ASN A 43 48.17 67.66 3.57
CA ASN A 43 49.43 68.23 4.04
C ASN A 43 49.81 69.51 3.28
N ALA A 44 49.51 69.58 1.98
CA ALA A 44 49.75 70.76 1.17
C ALA A 44 48.80 71.90 1.57
N LEU A 45 47.51 71.60 1.76
CA LEU A 45 46.53 72.56 2.30
C LEU A 45 46.96 73.11 3.65
N GLN A 46 47.44 72.24 4.56
CA GLN A 46 47.89 72.66 5.88
C GLN A 46 49.09 73.62 5.81
N LYS A 47 50.06 73.36 4.93
CA LYS A 47 51.22 74.25 4.72
C LYS A 47 50.82 75.61 4.14
N ILE A 48 49.90 75.62 3.16
CA ILE A 48 49.37 76.85 2.58
C ILE A 48 48.68 77.67 3.67
N MET A 49 47.82 77.03 4.47
CA MET A 49 47.10 77.71 5.55
C MET A 49 48.06 78.26 6.61
N ALA A 50 49.09 77.50 6.99
CA ALA A 50 50.11 77.95 7.95
C ALA A 50 50.94 79.14 7.42
N SER A 51 51.31 79.12 6.14
CA SER A 51 52.02 80.23 5.49
C SER A 51 51.19 81.51 5.48
N ILE A 52 49.91 81.40 5.11
CA ILE A 52 49.00 82.55 5.07
C ILE A 52 48.76 83.09 6.49
N ASN A 53 48.64 82.20 7.49
CA ASN A 53 48.45 82.61 8.87
C ASN A 53 49.68 83.32 9.45
N THR A 54 50.88 82.95 8.99
CA THR A 54 52.14 83.63 9.35
C THR A 54 52.22 85.03 8.73
N GLU A 55 51.82 85.17 7.46
CA GLU A 55 51.76 86.48 6.77
C GLU A 55 50.71 87.43 7.38
N LEU A 56 49.61 86.89 7.92
CA LEU A 56 48.53 87.66 8.53
C LEU A 56 48.81 88.18 9.94
N GLY A 57 49.97 87.84 10.51
CA GLY A 57 50.56 88.50 11.68
C GLY A 57 49.58 88.96 12.74
N ASN A 58 48.85 88.01 13.37
CA ASN A 58 48.27 88.07 14.73
C ASN A 58 47.11 87.08 14.99
N PHE A 59 46.82 86.13 14.09
CA PHE A 59 45.86 85.05 14.41
C PHE A 59 46.60 83.83 14.97
N LYS A 60 46.78 83.80 16.29
CA LYS A 60 47.24 82.60 16.98
C LYS A 60 46.10 81.56 16.91
N PRO A 61 46.33 80.34 16.36
CA PRO A 61 45.40 79.24 16.58
C PRO A 61 45.26 79.04 18.10
N LEU A 62 44.05 78.79 18.60
CA LEU A 62 43.85 78.39 19.98
C LEU A 62 44.73 77.15 20.25
N ASP A 63 45.65 77.25 21.21
CA ASP A 63 46.57 76.16 21.60
C ASP A 63 45.84 74.99 22.29
N ASP A 64 44.53 75.12 22.55
CA ASP A 64 43.71 74.05 23.11
C ASP A 64 43.15 73.15 22.00
N SER A 65 43.84 72.01 21.80
CA SER A 65 43.38 70.87 21.00
C SER A 65 42.20 70.12 21.67
N SER A 66 41.31 70.81 22.39
CA SER A 66 40.15 70.21 23.06
C SER A 66 38.85 70.34 22.26
N SER A 67 38.89 70.95 21.07
CA SER A 67 37.71 71.16 20.23
C SER A 67 37.60 70.21 19.03
N ILE A 68 38.35 69.11 18.99
CA ILE A 68 37.96 67.97 18.15
C ILE A 68 36.94 67.16 18.95
N PRO A 69 35.63 67.16 18.61
CA PRO A 69 34.73 66.17 19.17
C PRO A 69 35.26 64.82 18.70
N ASN A 70 35.60 63.95 19.63
CA ASN A 70 36.05 62.59 19.35
C ASN A 70 34.85 61.75 18.88
N GLN A 71 34.30 62.06 17.71
CA GLN A 71 33.03 61.53 17.21
C GLN A 71 33.14 60.08 16.73
N ASN A 72 34.35 59.54 16.54
CA ASN A 72 34.54 58.20 15.96
C ASN A 72 34.75 57.06 16.97
N GLN A 73 34.85 57.31 18.28
CA GLN A 73 35.04 56.23 19.27
C GLN A 73 33.75 55.80 19.99
N ILE A 74 32.78 56.71 20.18
CA ILE A 74 31.54 56.41 20.92
C ILE A 74 30.48 55.77 20.01
N GLU A 75 30.36 56.21 18.74
CA GLU A 75 29.41 55.65 17.77
C GLU A 75 29.77 54.22 17.33
N ASN A 76 31.07 53.90 17.25
CA ASN A 76 31.55 52.56 16.89
C ASN A 76 31.34 51.54 18.03
N SER A 77 31.55 51.96 19.29
CA SER A 77 31.41 51.09 20.47
C SER A 77 29.96 50.71 20.78
N ASN A 78 28.99 51.61 20.54
CA ASN A 78 27.58 51.32 20.76
C ASN A 78 27.00 50.40 19.68
N SER A 79 27.38 50.61 18.41
CA SER A 79 26.96 49.77 17.28
C SER A 79 27.48 48.32 17.40
N GLN A 80 28.72 48.15 17.87
CA GLN A 80 29.30 46.84 18.15
C GLN A 80 28.54 46.10 19.27
N LYS A 81 28.26 46.79 20.39
CA LYS A 81 27.53 46.20 21.53
C LYS A 81 26.08 45.80 21.21
N THR A 82 25.40 46.54 20.32
CA THR A 82 24.06 46.17 19.86
C THR A 82 24.09 44.93 18.96
N MET A 83 25.08 44.83 18.06
CA MET A 83 25.24 43.69 17.17
C MET A 83 25.60 42.40 17.93
N ASP A 84 26.50 42.48 18.93
CA ASP A 84 26.90 41.32 19.73
C ASP A 84 25.71 40.76 20.56
N LYS A 85 24.85 41.63 21.10
CA LYS A 85 23.62 41.24 21.81
C LYS A 85 22.60 40.55 20.91
N GLU A 86 22.43 41.04 19.68
CA GLU A 86 21.53 40.42 18.71
C GLU A 86 22.01 39.03 18.29
N GLN A 87 23.32 38.86 18.11
CA GLN A 87 23.95 37.56 17.82
C GLN A 87 23.82 36.59 18.99
N GLU A 88 24.05 37.05 20.23
CA GLU A 88 23.88 36.24 21.44
C GLU A 88 22.43 35.79 21.62
N PHE A 89 21.46 36.69 21.36
CA PHE A 89 20.04 36.35 21.39
C PHE A 89 19.67 35.32 20.30
N ALA A 90 20.16 35.51 19.07
CA ALA A 90 19.92 34.59 17.97
C ALA A 90 20.50 33.19 18.25
N PHE A 91 21.73 33.12 18.76
CA PHE A 91 22.38 31.87 19.11
C PHE A 91 21.68 31.17 20.29
N GLY A 92 21.31 31.92 21.34
CA GLY A 92 20.53 31.38 22.45
C GLY A 92 19.16 30.84 22.02
N SER A 93 18.53 31.45 21.02
CA SER A 93 17.29 30.96 20.41
C SER A 93 17.50 29.62 19.68
N VAL A 94 18.56 29.50 18.88
CA VAL A 94 18.92 28.24 18.19
C VAL A 94 19.21 27.12 19.20
N CYS A 95 19.95 27.42 20.28
CA CYS A 95 20.17 26.45 21.35
C CYS A 95 18.85 25.97 21.94
N ALA A 96 17.93 26.89 22.28
CA ALA A 96 16.63 26.55 22.84
C ALA A 96 15.78 25.68 21.88
N GLN A 97 15.78 25.98 20.57
CA GLN A 97 15.07 25.17 19.56
C GLN A 97 15.62 23.74 19.45
N LEU A 98 16.91 23.56 19.66
CA LEU A 98 17.56 22.25 19.69
C LEU A 98 17.40 21.52 21.04
N GLY A 99 16.78 22.18 22.03
CA GLY A 99 16.58 21.68 23.39
C GLY A 99 17.82 21.81 24.28
N LEU A 100 18.70 22.77 23.98
CA LEU A 100 19.94 23.06 24.69
C LEU A 100 19.79 24.36 25.53
N GLU A 101 20.65 24.55 26.53
CA GLU A 101 20.71 25.80 27.29
C GLU A 101 21.21 26.96 26.40
N LYS A 102 20.73 28.19 26.66
CA LYS A 102 21.06 29.36 25.82
C LYS A 102 22.56 29.71 25.79
N THR A 103 23.31 29.26 26.79
CA THR A 103 24.76 29.44 26.95
C THR A 103 25.56 28.23 26.50
N SER A 104 24.93 27.27 25.82
CA SER A 104 25.61 26.05 25.35
C SER A 104 26.69 26.36 24.34
N GLU A 105 27.76 25.57 24.33
CA GLU A 105 28.82 25.74 23.35
C GLU A 105 28.37 25.35 21.93
N VAL A 106 28.98 25.98 20.93
CA VAL A 106 28.76 25.67 19.50
C VAL A 106 29.00 24.18 19.20
N SER A 107 29.97 23.55 19.89
CA SER A 107 30.27 22.12 19.78
C SER A 107 29.06 21.24 20.15
N ALA A 108 28.32 21.61 21.19
CA ALA A 108 27.11 20.92 21.62
C ALA A 108 25.97 21.09 20.61
N VAL A 109 25.84 22.29 20.04
CA VAL A 109 24.89 22.59 18.96
C VAL A 109 25.16 21.73 17.73
N ILE A 110 26.42 21.65 17.28
CA ILE A 110 26.83 20.82 16.13
C ILE A 110 26.53 19.35 16.40
N THR A 111 26.91 18.85 17.58
CA THR A 111 26.67 17.45 17.98
C THR A 111 25.17 17.12 17.96
N ARG A 112 24.33 18.05 18.43
CA ARG A 112 22.87 17.88 18.44
C ARG A 112 22.29 17.88 17.03
N ILE A 113 22.78 18.74 16.15
CA ILE A 113 22.37 18.77 14.72
C ILE A 113 22.72 17.45 14.03
N ASP A 114 23.93 16.93 14.24
CA ASP A 114 24.35 15.67 13.63
C ASP A 114 23.54 14.48 14.16
N ALA A 115 23.23 14.47 15.47
CA ALA A 115 22.33 13.47 16.04
C ALA A 115 20.92 13.52 15.43
N LEU A 116 20.38 14.72 15.20
CA LEU A 116 19.07 14.91 14.56
C LEU A 116 19.07 14.44 13.10
N LYS A 117 20.09 14.80 12.31
CA LYS A 117 20.25 14.32 10.92
C LYS A 117 20.30 12.80 10.86
N ASN A 118 21.07 12.18 11.75
CA ASN A 118 21.17 10.72 11.81
C ASN A 118 19.84 10.06 12.22
N ALA A 119 19.09 10.67 13.14
CA ALA A 119 17.77 10.20 13.52
C ALA A 119 16.76 10.32 12.36
N GLU A 120 16.80 11.41 11.61
CA GLU A 120 15.96 11.63 10.42
C GLU A 120 16.24 10.57 9.34
N ASN A 121 17.51 10.29 9.06
CA ASN A 121 17.90 9.23 8.12
C ASN A 121 17.37 7.85 8.57
N LYS A 122 17.55 7.50 9.85
CA LYS A 122 17.03 6.25 10.41
C LYS A 122 15.51 6.17 10.34
N ALA A 123 14.81 7.26 10.60
CA ALA A 123 13.36 7.32 10.49
C ALA A 123 12.89 7.08 9.05
N ALA A 124 13.58 7.66 8.06
CA ALA A 124 13.30 7.42 6.64
C ALA A 124 13.53 5.95 6.24
N GLU A 125 14.63 5.34 6.70
CA GLU A 125 14.93 3.91 6.48
C GLU A 125 13.86 3.00 7.09
N ILE A 126 13.46 3.26 8.34
CA ILE A 126 12.41 2.51 9.03
C ILE A 126 11.08 2.65 8.28
N GLN A 127 10.74 3.86 7.83
CA GLN A 127 9.51 4.10 7.07
C GLN A 127 9.51 3.32 5.73
N ALA A 128 10.65 3.29 5.03
CA ALA A 128 10.80 2.53 3.80
C ALA A 128 10.65 1.02 4.05
N SER A 129 11.30 0.51 5.09
CA SER A 129 11.19 -0.90 5.51
C SER A 129 9.75 -1.25 5.90
N TYR A 130 9.09 -0.42 6.70
CA TYR A 130 7.70 -0.60 7.09
C TYR A 130 6.76 -0.68 5.87
N ASN A 131 6.93 0.22 4.90
CA ASN A 131 6.14 0.20 3.67
C ASN A 131 6.37 -1.09 2.88
N ALA A 132 7.63 -1.55 2.77
CA ALA A 132 7.96 -2.80 2.11
C ALA A 132 7.32 -4.02 2.81
N LEU A 133 7.41 -4.09 4.15
CA LEU A 133 6.76 -5.15 4.94
C LEU A 133 5.24 -5.13 4.78
N LYS A 134 4.62 -3.95 4.74
CA LYS A 134 3.18 -3.82 4.53
C LYS A 134 2.76 -4.41 3.18
N ILE A 135 3.48 -4.08 2.11
CA ILE A 135 3.25 -4.65 0.77
C ILE A 135 3.43 -6.17 0.79
N GLN A 136 4.50 -6.66 1.43
CA GLN A 136 4.74 -8.10 1.53
C GLN A 136 3.60 -8.82 2.27
N LYS A 137 3.10 -8.22 3.37
CA LYS A 137 1.97 -8.76 4.12
C LYS A 137 0.71 -8.83 3.27
N GLU A 138 0.38 -7.75 2.56
CA GLU A 138 -0.78 -7.72 1.65
C GLU A 138 -0.68 -8.80 0.56
N GLY A 139 0.54 -9.02 0.03
CA GLY A 139 0.81 -10.11 -0.91
C GLY A 139 0.62 -11.51 -0.32
N LEU A 140 1.08 -11.73 0.92
CA LEU A 140 0.88 -13.00 1.63
C LEU A 140 -0.59 -13.23 1.98
N ASP A 141 -1.33 -12.20 2.40
CA ASP A 141 -2.77 -12.28 2.69
C ASP A 141 -3.58 -12.66 1.44
N ALA A 142 -3.18 -12.16 0.25
CA ALA A 142 -3.77 -12.56 -1.02
C ALA A 142 -3.44 -14.02 -1.39
N GLN A 143 -2.19 -14.46 -1.21
CA GLN A 143 -1.80 -15.85 -1.44
C GLN A 143 -2.54 -16.81 -0.51
N LEU A 144 -2.69 -16.46 0.76
CA LEU A 144 -3.43 -17.26 1.74
C LEU A 144 -4.89 -17.43 1.32
N THR A 145 -5.52 -16.35 0.87
CA THR A 145 -6.90 -16.37 0.36
C THR A 145 -7.03 -17.31 -0.85
N ASN A 146 -6.09 -17.25 -1.79
CA ASN A 146 -6.08 -18.13 -2.95
C ASN A 146 -5.94 -19.60 -2.55
N VAL A 147 -5.01 -19.94 -1.66
CA VAL A 147 -4.82 -21.30 -1.16
C VAL A 147 -6.06 -21.82 -0.42
N GLN A 148 -6.73 -20.97 0.36
CA GLN A 148 -7.98 -21.35 1.03
C GLN A 148 -9.11 -21.66 0.03
N ASN A 149 -9.21 -20.89 -1.05
CA ASN A 149 -10.17 -21.13 -2.12
C ASN A 149 -9.87 -22.44 -2.85
N GLU A 150 -8.61 -22.67 -3.24
CA GLU A 150 -8.17 -23.92 -3.88
C GLU A 150 -8.44 -25.13 -2.97
N LEU A 151 -8.11 -25.03 -1.67
CA LEU A 151 -8.37 -26.10 -0.71
C LEU A 151 -9.87 -26.41 -0.59
N THR A 152 -10.72 -25.38 -0.65
CA THR A 152 -12.18 -25.55 -0.63
C THR A 152 -12.66 -26.25 -1.90
N THR A 153 -12.17 -25.85 -3.06
CA THR A 153 -12.47 -26.49 -4.34
C THR A 153 -12.06 -27.96 -4.33
N VAL A 154 -10.81 -28.27 -3.95
CA VAL A 154 -10.30 -29.64 -3.89
C VAL A 154 -11.09 -30.50 -2.90
N LYS A 155 -11.49 -29.95 -1.75
CA LYS A 155 -12.37 -30.67 -0.80
C LYS A 155 -13.73 -31.01 -1.41
N ASN A 156 -14.31 -30.07 -2.16
CA ASN A 156 -15.60 -30.28 -2.83
C ASN A 156 -15.49 -31.33 -3.93
N GLU A 157 -14.45 -31.27 -4.75
CA GLU A 157 -14.16 -32.27 -5.79
C GLU A 157 -13.96 -33.65 -5.16
N LEU A 158 -13.12 -33.75 -4.11
CA LEU A 158 -12.90 -35.01 -3.40
C LEU A 158 -14.19 -35.58 -2.82
N LYS A 159 -15.06 -34.73 -2.26
CA LYS A 159 -16.38 -35.16 -1.79
C LYS A 159 -17.23 -35.70 -2.94
N SER A 160 -17.27 -35.00 -4.06
CA SER A 160 -18.02 -35.44 -5.24
C SER A 160 -17.51 -36.80 -5.74
N TYR A 161 -16.20 -37.03 -5.77
CA TYR A 161 -15.64 -38.33 -6.15
C TYR A 161 -16.00 -39.44 -5.17
N LYS A 162 -15.91 -39.18 -3.86
CA LYS A 162 -16.31 -40.16 -2.83
C LYS A 162 -17.79 -40.52 -2.91
N ASP A 163 -18.65 -39.52 -3.05
CA ASP A 163 -20.10 -39.72 -3.16
C ASP A 163 -20.41 -40.52 -4.46
N ALA A 164 -19.72 -40.23 -5.57
CA ALA A 164 -19.87 -40.96 -6.83
C ALA A 164 -19.35 -42.42 -6.77
N GLU A 165 -18.25 -42.66 -6.06
CA GLU A 165 -17.71 -44.00 -5.82
C GLU A 165 -18.65 -44.84 -4.94
N GLU A 166 -19.19 -44.25 -3.87
CA GLU A 166 -20.19 -44.90 -3.02
C GLU A 166 -21.46 -45.25 -3.80
N ALA A 167 -21.95 -44.32 -4.64
CA ALA A 167 -23.10 -44.55 -5.50
C ALA A 167 -22.86 -45.70 -6.49
N LYS A 168 -21.71 -45.70 -7.19
CA LYS A 168 -21.34 -46.79 -8.11
C LYS A 168 -21.17 -48.13 -7.40
N ARG A 169 -20.60 -48.14 -6.19
CA ARG A 169 -20.45 -49.36 -5.39
C ARG A 169 -21.82 -49.92 -5.02
N LYS A 170 -22.74 -49.07 -4.56
CA LYS A 170 -24.12 -49.47 -4.25
C LYS A 170 -24.84 -50.02 -5.48
N GLU A 171 -24.73 -49.33 -6.62
CA GLU A 171 -25.31 -49.79 -7.89
C GLU A 171 -24.75 -51.15 -8.31
N THR A 172 -23.42 -51.34 -8.21
CA THR A 172 -22.75 -52.61 -8.53
C THR A 172 -23.25 -53.75 -7.65
N ILE A 173 -23.40 -53.49 -6.34
CA ILE A 173 -23.95 -54.47 -5.38
C ILE A 173 -25.39 -54.83 -5.75
N GLU A 174 -26.24 -53.83 -5.98
CA GLU A 174 -27.65 -54.04 -6.32
C GLU A 174 -27.79 -54.86 -7.61
N GLN A 175 -27.05 -54.49 -8.66
CA GLN A 175 -27.03 -55.23 -9.94
C GLN A 175 -26.55 -56.67 -9.76
N PHE A 176 -25.50 -56.89 -8.95
CA PHE A 176 -24.99 -58.23 -8.70
C PHE A 176 -26.02 -59.12 -7.99
N VAL A 177 -26.69 -58.59 -6.98
CA VAL A 177 -27.75 -59.31 -6.25
C VAL A 177 -28.98 -59.55 -7.15
N ASP A 178 -29.39 -58.57 -7.96
CA ASP A 178 -30.49 -58.71 -8.90
C ASP A 178 -30.22 -59.78 -9.96
N ASN A 179 -28.99 -59.84 -10.48
CA ASN A 179 -28.57 -60.91 -11.37
C ASN A 179 -28.65 -62.29 -10.69
N ALA A 180 -28.23 -62.41 -9.44
CA ALA A 180 -28.34 -63.66 -8.69
C ALA A 180 -29.80 -64.11 -8.47
N ILE A 181 -30.73 -63.16 -8.27
CA ILE A 181 -32.17 -63.43 -8.20
C ILE A 181 -32.70 -63.89 -9.56
N ALA A 182 -32.35 -63.20 -10.64
CA ALA A 182 -32.78 -63.53 -12.00
C ALA A 182 -32.29 -64.92 -12.44
N GLU A 183 -31.08 -65.29 -12.03
CA GLU A 183 -30.51 -66.64 -12.23
C GLU A 183 -31.13 -67.71 -11.31
N GLY A 184 -31.99 -67.32 -10.37
CA GLY A 184 -32.64 -68.21 -9.42
C GLY A 184 -31.70 -68.79 -8.37
N LYS A 185 -30.54 -68.17 -8.12
CA LYS A 185 -29.59 -68.58 -7.07
C LYS A 185 -30.13 -68.23 -5.68
N ILE A 186 -30.80 -67.08 -5.57
CA ILE A 186 -31.43 -66.61 -4.34
C ILE A 186 -32.88 -66.21 -4.60
N ASN A 187 -33.69 -66.23 -3.56
CA ASN A 187 -35.07 -65.75 -3.63
C ASN A 187 -35.09 -64.21 -3.54
N SER A 188 -36.13 -63.59 -4.12
CA SER A 188 -36.27 -62.13 -4.15
C SER A 188 -36.55 -61.50 -2.78
N ASP A 189 -37.17 -62.24 -1.86
CA ASP A 189 -37.42 -61.83 -0.47
C ASP A 189 -36.13 -61.64 0.34
N ALA A 190 -35.04 -62.30 -0.05
CA ALA A 190 -33.74 -62.20 0.60
C ALA A 190 -32.88 -61.03 0.06
N LYS A 191 -33.33 -60.28 -0.96
CA LYS A 191 -32.54 -59.22 -1.62
C LYS A 191 -31.89 -58.26 -0.63
N THR A 192 -32.68 -57.68 0.27
CA THR A 192 -32.21 -56.67 1.23
C THR A 192 -31.05 -57.18 2.09
N LYS A 193 -31.14 -58.42 2.60
CA LYS A 193 -30.08 -59.03 3.42
C LYS A 193 -28.78 -59.23 2.63
N TRP A 194 -28.88 -59.66 1.38
CA TRP A 194 -27.71 -59.85 0.52
C TRP A 194 -27.05 -58.53 0.15
N VAL A 195 -27.84 -57.49 -0.12
CA VAL A 195 -27.32 -56.13 -0.36
C VAL A 195 -26.61 -55.59 0.88
N GLU A 196 -27.19 -55.73 2.08
CA GLU A 196 -26.56 -55.31 3.34
C GLU A 196 -25.24 -56.06 3.62
N MET A 197 -25.20 -57.38 3.40
CA MET A 197 -23.96 -58.15 3.55
C MET A 197 -22.89 -57.69 2.54
N ALA A 198 -23.29 -57.46 1.29
CA ALA A 198 -22.39 -57.02 0.23
C ALA A 198 -21.85 -55.60 0.42
N GLN A 199 -22.58 -54.74 1.13
CA GLN A 199 -22.08 -53.42 1.53
C GLN A 199 -20.91 -53.53 2.52
N ASN A 200 -20.92 -54.53 3.39
CA ASN A 200 -19.83 -54.78 4.34
C ASN A 200 -18.65 -55.50 3.68
N ASP A 201 -18.90 -56.58 2.95
CA ASP A 201 -17.88 -57.36 2.25
C ASP A 201 -18.42 -57.89 0.92
N PHE A 202 -18.12 -57.17 -0.16
CA PHE A 202 -18.61 -57.51 -1.49
C PHE A 202 -17.93 -58.76 -2.04
N GLU A 203 -16.63 -58.95 -1.80
CA GLU A 203 -15.89 -60.10 -2.33
C GLU A 203 -16.38 -61.41 -1.71
N MET A 204 -16.61 -61.42 -0.40
CA MET A 204 -17.15 -62.60 0.28
C MET A 204 -18.56 -62.95 -0.20
N VAL A 205 -19.43 -61.95 -0.38
CA VAL A 205 -20.78 -62.18 -0.93
C VAL A 205 -20.72 -62.64 -2.38
N GLN A 206 -19.82 -62.08 -3.19
CA GLN A 206 -19.62 -62.49 -4.58
C GLN A 206 -19.20 -63.96 -4.67
N ALA A 207 -18.21 -64.39 -3.87
CA ALA A 207 -17.77 -65.78 -3.82
C ALA A 207 -18.91 -66.72 -3.35
N THR A 208 -19.68 -66.29 -2.35
CA THR A 208 -20.79 -67.08 -1.80
C THR A 208 -21.91 -67.26 -2.83
N LEU A 209 -22.39 -66.17 -3.45
CA LEU A 209 -23.46 -66.23 -4.44
C LEU A 209 -23.03 -66.97 -5.72
N ASN A 210 -21.77 -66.87 -6.13
CA ASN A 210 -21.25 -67.61 -7.28
C ASN A 210 -21.18 -69.12 -7.04
N SER A 211 -21.05 -69.55 -5.78
CA SER A 211 -21.02 -70.98 -5.41
C SER A 211 -22.41 -71.62 -5.34
N ILE A 212 -23.48 -70.82 -5.34
CA ILE A 212 -24.85 -71.34 -5.31
C ILE A 212 -25.27 -71.78 -6.73
N PRO A 213 -25.68 -73.04 -6.93
CA PRO A 213 -26.19 -73.50 -8.22
C PRO A 213 -27.55 -72.86 -8.53
N LYS A 214 -27.83 -72.65 -9.83
CA LYS A 214 -29.11 -72.11 -10.30
C LYS A 214 -30.24 -73.08 -9.96
N ARG A 215 -31.38 -72.59 -9.46
CA ARG A 215 -32.55 -73.43 -9.23
C ARG A 215 -33.08 -74.00 -10.55
N ASP A 216 -33.34 -75.30 -10.55
CA ASP A 216 -34.02 -75.97 -11.65
C ASP A 216 -35.46 -75.44 -11.77
N LYS A 217 -35.80 -74.86 -12.94
CA LYS A 217 -37.18 -74.51 -13.28
C LYS A 217 -37.92 -75.78 -13.70
N ILE A 218 -38.39 -76.55 -12.72
CA ILE A 218 -39.14 -77.79 -12.95
C ILE A 218 -40.34 -77.54 -13.88
N SER A 219 -41.03 -76.39 -13.75
CA SER A 219 -42.12 -75.98 -14.64
C SER A 219 -41.69 -75.85 -16.11
N ALA A 220 -40.49 -75.32 -16.38
CA ALA A 220 -39.95 -75.25 -17.74
C ALA A 220 -39.52 -76.63 -18.25
N LYS A 221 -39.01 -77.51 -17.38
CA LYS A 221 -38.71 -78.91 -17.74
C LYS A 221 -39.99 -79.69 -18.07
N ILE A 222 -41.07 -79.48 -17.32
CA ILE A 222 -42.40 -80.08 -17.55
C ILE A 222 -43.06 -79.54 -18.83
N ALA A 223 -42.94 -78.23 -19.11
CA ALA A 223 -43.49 -77.62 -20.31
C ALA A 223 -42.78 -78.08 -21.59
N ASN A 224 -41.48 -78.37 -21.50
CA ASN A 224 -40.67 -78.88 -22.61
C ASN A 224 -40.55 -80.42 -22.60
N ASP A 225 -41.27 -81.11 -21.71
CA ASP A 225 -41.28 -82.57 -21.69
C ASP A 225 -42.07 -83.07 -22.92
N PRO A 226 -41.44 -83.83 -23.83
CA PRO A 226 -42.10 -84.36 -25.02
C PRO A 226 -43.39 -85.12 -24.68
N ALA A 227 -43.42 -85.87 -23.57
CA ALA A 227 -44.59 -86.64 -23.17
C ALA A 227 -45.75 -85.74 -22.71
N ASN A 228 -45.45 -84.56 -22.15
CA ASN A 228 -46.45 -83.61 -21.69
C ASN A 228 -46.98 -82.73 -22.83
N ILE A 229 -46.13 -82.39 -23.80
CA ILE A 229 -46.52 -81.77 -25.07
C ILE A 229 -47.41 -82.71 -25.87
N GLU A 230 -46.98 -83.97 -26.03
CA GLU A 230 -47.74 -85.01 -26.73
C GLU A 230 -49.07 -85.31 -26.01
N ASN A 231 -49.08 -85.37 -24.68
CA ASN A 231 -50.34 -85.51 -23.94
C ASN A 231 -51.24 -84.28 -24.05
N ALA A 232 -50.72 -83.06 -24.15
CA ALA A 232 -51.55 -81.87 -24.37
C ALA A 232 -52.17 -81.86 -25.78
N GLU A 233 -51.42 -82.28 -26.80
CA GLU A 233 -51.89 -82.41 -28.18
C GLU A 233 -52.86 -83.60 -28.36
N ASN A 234 -52.64 -84.69 -27.64
CA ASN A 234 -53.47 -85.91 -27.69
C ASN A 234 -54.69 -85.87 -26.76
N GLN A 235 -54.73 -84.96 -25.77
CA GLN A 235 -55.88 -84.76 -24.89
C GLN A 235 -57.02 -83.94 -25.52
N MET A 236 -56.85 -83.42 -26.75
CA MET A 236 -58.02 -83.01 -27.54
C MET A 236 -58.93 -84.23 -27.71
N THR A 237 -60.05 -84.23 -27.00
CA THR A 237 -61.06 -85.28 -27.09
C THR A 237 -61.54 -85.40 -28.53
N GLU A 238 -62.01 -86.59 -28.93
CA GLU A 238 -62.55 -86.79 -30.28
C GLU A 238 -63.70 -85.80 -30.59
N ALA A 239 -64.41 -85.37 -29.54
CA ALA A 239 -65.42 -84.32 -29.58
C ALA A 239 -64.84 -82.93 -29.91
N GLU A 240 -63.71 -82.55 -29.32
CA GLU A 240 -63.02 -81.28 -29.63
C GLU A 240 -62.41 -81.27 -31.03
N LYS A 241 -61.85 -82.40 -31.48
CA LYS A 241 -61.37 -82.53 -32.88
C LYS A 241 -62.54 -82.46 -33.88
N LYS A 242 -63.69 -83.05 -33.56
CA LYS A 242 -64.92 -82.92 -34.38
C LYS A 242 -65.50 -81.52 -34.35
N MET A 243 -65.50 -80.86 -33.19
CA MET A 243 -65.97 -79.48 -33.05
C MET A 243 -65.09 -78.51 -33.86
N ALA A 244 -63.76 -78.66 -33.79
CA ALA A 244 -62.83 -77.85 -34.57
C ALA A 244 -63.05 -78.02 -36.08
N LYS A 245 -63.19 -79.26 -36.59
CA LYS A 245 -63.52 -79.51 -38.00
C LYS A 245 -64.90 -78.98 -38.40
N ALA A 246 -65.90 -79.08 -37.53
CA ALA A 246 -67.23 -78.55 -37.79
C ALA A 246 -67.24 -77.03 -37.85
N VAL A 247 -66.51 -76.36 -36.95
CA VAL A 247 -66.33 -74.92 -36.96
C VAL A 247 -65.61 -74.51 -38.25
N GLU A 248 -64.51 -75.15 -38.60
CA GLU A 248 -63.73 -74.87 -39.82
C GLU A 248 -64.55 -75.09 -41.11
N ALA A 249 -65.42 -76.11 -41.16
CA ALA A 249 -66.34 -76.33 -42.27
C ALA A 249 -67.45 -75.26 -42.39
N VAL A 250 -67.86 -74.66 -41.27
CA VAL A 250 -68.91 -73.63 -41.23
C VAL A 250 -68.36 -72.25 -41.55
N VAL A 251 -67.16 -71.91 -41.05
CA VAL A 251 -66.61 -70.55 -41.18
C VAL A 251 -65.50 -70.42 -42.24
N GLY A 252 -64.96 -71.54 -42.74
CA GLY A 252 -63.84 -71.56 -43.69
C GLY A 252 -62.48 -71.41 -43.00
N THR A 253 -61.42 -71.87 -43.66
CA THR A 253 -60.04 -71.90 -43.11
C THR A 253 -59.46 -70.51 -42.82
N ASP A 254 -60.00 -69.47 -43.45
CA ASP A 254 -59.52 -68.08 -43.35
C ASP A 254 -60.38 -67.21 -42.41
N PHE A 255 -61.25 -67.83 -41.60
CA PHE A 255 -62.12 -67.08 -40.72
C PHE A 255 -61.34 -66.40 -39.58
N GLN A 256 -61.49 -65.08 -39.48
CA GLN A 256 -60.97 -64.30 -38.37
C GLN A 256 -62.15 -63.63 -37.64
N PHE A 257 -62.25 -63.89 -36.33
CA PHE A 257 -63.20 -63.18 -35.48
C PHE A 257 -62.84 -61.70 -35.48
N LYS A 258 -63.76 -60.84 -35.90
CA LYS A 258 -63.62 -59.41 -35.64
C LYS A 258 -63.72 -59.19 -34.14
N THR A 259 -62.75 -58.48 -33.59
CA THR A 259 -62.86 -57.94 -32.24
C THR A 259 -64.00 -56.93 -32.23
N LEU A 260 -64.91 -57.07 -31.26
CA LEU A 260 -65.89 -56.04 -30.94
C LEU A 260 -65.16 -54.88 -30.27
N ASP A 261 -65.31 -53.67 -30.80
CA ASP A 261 -64.90 -52.43 -30.12
C ASP A 261 -65.71 -52.21 -28.83
#